data_AF-A0A1E4DN30-F1
#
_entry.id   AF-A0A1E4DN30-F1
#
_cell.length_a   1.000
_cell.length_b   1.000
_cell.length_c   1.000
_cell.angle_alpha   90.00
_cell.angle_beta   90.00
_cell.angle_gamma   90.00
#
_symmetry.space_group_name_H-M   'P 1'
#
loop_
_entity.id
_entity.type
_entity.pdbx_description
1 polymer ?
#
loop_
_entity_poly.entity_id
_entity_poly.type
_entity_poly.pdbx_seq_one_letter_code
_entity_poly.pdbx_strand_id
1 'polypeptide(L)'
;MTRVFVTAVVVVLTLSSAVLNESVASSDATRKIDPLAKGKRVFTRHCAGCHGPGGKGDGYKLLGPDPANLTAPATRKQSDRALLTTIHEGKPNMPSWKGLLSERDIKHVLAYIRSLPH
;
A
#
# COMPACT_ATOMS: atom_id res chain seq x y z
N MET A 1 60.35 39.07 -3.39
CA MET A 1 59.64 39.25 -2.11
C MET A 1 58.13 39.03 -2.30
N THR A 2 57.70 37.80 -2.59
CA THR A 2 56.26 37.48 -2.77
C THR A 2 55.90 36.05 -2.33
N ARG A 3 56.85 35.32 -1.72
CA ARG A 3 56.67 33.91 -1.29
C ARG A 3 56.02 33.74 0.09
N VAL A 4 55.66 34.83 0.78
CA VAL A 4 55.12 34.78 2.16
C VAL A 4 53.59 34.82 2.20
N PHE A 5 52.91 35.18 1.11
CA PHE A 5 51.43 35.21 1.07
C PHE A 5 50.77 33.92 0.59
N VAL A 6 51.52 32.99 -0.01
CA VAL A 6 50.96 31.75 -0.57
C VAL A 6 50.81 30.66 0.50
N THR A 7 51.56 30.73 1.60
CA THR A 7 51.52 29.71 2.66
C THR A 7 50.38 29.89 3.67
N ALA A 8 49.80 31.09 3.81
CA ALA A 8 48.74 31.35 4.77
C ALA A 8 47.32 30.96 4.28
N VAL A 9 47.10 30.84 2.97
CA VAL A 9 45.79 30.45 2.40
C VAL A 9 45.59 28.93 2.42
N VAL A 10 46.67 28.14 2.42
CA VAL A 10 46.58 26.67 2.34
C VAL A 10 46.23 26.02 3.69
N VAL A 11 46.51 26.67 4.82
CA VAL A 11 46.29 26.08 6.16
C VAL A 11 44.84 26.19 6.65
N VAL A 12 44.04 27.11 6.07
CA VAL A 12 42.59 27.20 6.39
C VAL A 12 41.75 26.20 5.57
N LEU A 13 42.32 25.63 4.51
CA LEU A 13 41.61 24.70 3.62
C LEU A 13 41.74 23.21 4.00
N THR A 14 42.44 22.86 5.08
CA THR A 14 42.63 21.45 5.50
C THR A 14 41.90 21.06 6.79
N LEU A 15 41.00 21.90 7.32
CA LEU A 15 40.26 21.62 8.57
C LEU A 15 38.75 21.39 8.38
N SER A 16 38.27 21.08 7.17
CA SER A 16 36.82 20.91 6.91
C SER A 16 36.41 19.65 6.14
N SER A 17 37.23 18.59 6.15
CA SER A 17 36.82 17.30 5.53
C SER A 17 36.59 16.18 6.53
N ALA A 18 36.65 16.46 7.83
CA ALA A 18 35.96 15.61 8.80
C ALA A 18 34.50 16.05 8.85
N VAL A 19 33.56 15.09 8.90
CA VAL A 19 32.09 15.26 8.95
C VAL A 19 31.51 15.44 7.52
N LEU A 20 30.84 14.49 6.87
CA LEU A 20 29.91 13.45 7.32
C LEU A 20 30.08 12.14 6.52
N ASN A 21 30.20 11.05 7.28
CA ASN A 21 29.89 9.70 6.87
C ASN A 21 28.36 9.61 6.61
N GLU A 22 27.90 10.06 5.45
CA GLU A 22 26.59 9.65 4.93
C GLU A 22 26.71 8.26 4.34
N SER A 23 26.62 7.28 5.24
CA SER A 23 26.14 5.97 4.87
C SER A 23 24.80 6.16 4.15
N VAL A 24 24.83 6.13 2.81
CA VAL A 24 23.71 5.67 1.98
C VAL A 24 23.55 4.17 2.26
N ALA A 25 23.35 3.84 3.53
CA ALA A 25 23.07 2.52 4.02
C ALA A 25 21.54 2.38 3.99
N SER A 26 21.07 1.92 2.84
CA SER A 26 19.95 1.00 2.75
C SER A 26 18.66 1.43 3.48
N SER A 27 17.97 2.43 2.95
CA SER A 27 16.53 2.58 3.22
C SER A 27 15.66 1.70 2.29
N ASP A 28 16.28 0.95 1.37
CA ASP A 28 15.56 0.18 0.35
C ASP A 28 15.38 -1.31 0.69
N ALA A 29 16.22 -1.89 1.56
CA ALA A 29 16.12 -3.32 1.92
C ALA A 29 15.06 -3.64 3.00
N THR A 30 14.47 -2.63 3.64
CA THR A 30 13.39 -2.78 4.62
C THR A 30 12.40 -1.62 4.53
N ARG A 31 12.03 -1.21 3.32
CA ARG A 31 10.85 -0.36 3.15
C ARG A 31 9.64 -1.13 3.69
N LYS A 32 9.21 -0.83 4.94
CA LYS A 32 7.97 -1.36 5.51
C LYS A 32 6.87 -1.11 4.47
N ILE A 33 6.40 -2.19 3.87
CA ILE A 33 5.31 -2.11 2.90
C ILE A 33 4.08 -1.76 3.71
N ASP A 34 3.54 -0.54 3.51
CA ASP A 34 2.26 -0.16 4.08
C ASP A 34 1.17 -1.14 3.60
N PRO A 35 0.56 -1.94 4.51
CA PRO A 35 -0.50 -2.88 4.18
C PRO A 35 -1.69 -2.19 3.51
N LEU A 36 -2.03 -0.96 3.91
CA LEU A 36 -3.15 -0.22 3.34
C LEU A 36 -2.85 0.22 1.91
N ALA A 37 -1.68 0.80 1.66
CA ALA A 37 -1.29 1.15 0.30
C ALA A 37 -1.25 -0.08 -0.62
N LYS A 38 -0.76 -1.23 -0.13
CA LYS A 38 -0.73 -2.47 -0.94
C LYS A 38 -2.16 -3.01 -1.16
N GLY A 39 -2.99 -3.02 -0.12
CA GLY A 39 -4.39 -3.40 -0.19
C GLY A 39 -5.19 -2.57 -1.18
N LYS A 40 -5.04 -1.24 -1.13
CA LYS A 40 -5.63 -0.31 -2.09
C LYS A 40 -5.24 -0.66 -3.52
N ARG A 41 -3.95 -0.90 -3.78
CA ARG A 41 -3.47 -1.27 -5.13
C ARG A 41 -4.10 -2.57 -5.63
N VAL A 42 -4.23 -3.58 -4.78
CA VAL A 42 -4.85 -4.86 -5.15
C VAL A 42 -6.36 -4.67 -5.37
N PHE A 43 -7.04 -3.96 -4.47
CA PHE A 43 -8.46 -3.64 -4.59
C PHE A 43 -8.77 -2.88 -5.89
N THR A 44 -8.00 -1.85 -6.22
CA THR A 44 -8.20 -1.07 -7.46
C THR A 44 -8.08 -1.94 -8.71
N ARG A 45 -7.13 -2.90 -8.72
CA ARG A 45 -6.92 -3.77 -9.89
C ARG A 45 -7.98 -4.87 -10.05
N HIS A 46 -8.47 -5.41 -8.94
CA HIS A 46 -9.22 -6.67 -8.96
C HIS A 46 -10.66 -6.55 -8.46
N CYS A 47 -10.97 -5.57 -7.62
CA CYS A 47 -12.24 -5.48 -6.90
C CYS A 47 -13.06 -4.25 -7.31
N ALA A 48 -12.39 -3.13 -7.59
CA ALA A 48 -13.03 -1.85 -7.87
C ALA A 48 -13.88 -1.84 -9.15
N GLY A 49 -13.65 -2.79 -10.07
CA GLY A 49 -14.48 -2.97 -11.26
C GLY A 49 -15.96 -3.16 -10.91
N CYS A 50 -16.28 -4.08 -9.98
CA CYS A 50 -17.65 -4.32 -9.51
C CYS A 50 -18.02 -3.45 -8.30
N HIS A 51 -17.12 -3.35 -7.32
CA HIS A 51 -17.43 -2.68 -6.05
C HIS A 51 -17.29 -1.15 -6.12
N GLY A 52 -16.82 -0.62 -7.25
CA GLY A 52 -16.51 0.80 -7.43
C GLY A 52 -15.22 1.22 -6.71
N PRO A 53 -14.61 2.36 -7.12
CA PRO A 53 -13.37 2.85 -6.52
C PRO A 53 -13.54 3.25 -5.05
N GLY A 54 -14.75 3.62 -4.63
CA GLY A 54 -15.10 3.92 -3.24
C GLY A 54 -15.65 2.73 -2.45
N GLY A 55 -15.74 1.54 -3.06
CA GLY A 55 -16.32 0.36 -2.42
C GLY A 55 -17.83 0.43 -2.21
N LYS A 56 -18.57 1.27 -2.96
CA LYS A 56 -20.01 1.50 -2.75
C LYS A 56 -20.90 0.48 -3.47
N GLY A 57 -20.34 -0.46 -4.23
CA GLY A 57 -21.10 -1.39 -5.05
C GLY A 57 -21.65 -0.76 -6.33
N ASP A 58 -21.09 0.37 -6.75
CA ASP A 58 -21.51 1.20 -7.88
C ASP A 58 -20.65 0.99 -9.14
N GLY A 59 -19.92 -0.13 -9.21
CA GLY A 59 -19.17 -0.54 -10.39
C GLY A 59 -20.03 -1.24 -11.46
N TYR A 60 -19.39 -1.97 -12.36
CA TYR A 60 -20.11 -2.74 -13.38
C TYR A 60 -20.96 -3.84 -12.75
N LYS A 61 -22.13 -4.07 -13.34
CA LYS A 61 -23.11 -5.04 -12.87
C LYS A 61 -23.05 -6.31 -13.71
N LEU A 62 -23.30 -7.44 -13.06
CA LEU A 62 -23.49 -8.74 -13.69
C LEU A 62 -24.95 -9.17 -13.52
N LEU A 63 -25.40 -10.17 -14.28
CA LEU A 63 -26.74 -10.73 -14.09
C LEU A 63 -26.86 -11.35 -12.69
N GLY A 64 -27.78 -10.84 -11.87
CA GLY A 64 -28.03 -11.30 -10.50
C GLY A 64 -27.92 -10.17 -9.47
N PRO A 65 -27.63 -10.48 -8.20
CA PRO A 65 -27.57 -9.46 -7.15
C PRO A 65 -26.43 -8.46 -7.39
N ASP A 66 -26.69 -7.20 -7.04
CA ASP A 66 -25.69 -6.14 -7.11
C ASP A 66 -24.49 -6.42 -6.18
N PRO A 67 -23.27 -5.98 -6.54
CA PRO A 67 -22.12 -6.05 -5.65
C PRO A 67 -22.41 -5.34 -4.31
N ALA A 68 -21.95 -5.93 -3.21
CA ALA A 68 -22.16 -5.34 -1.89
C ALA A 68 -21.53 -3.94 -1.79
N ASN A 69 -22.27 -3.03 -1.15
CA ASN A 69 -21.72 -1.77 -0.64
C ASN A 69 -20.84 -2.06 0.59
N LEU A 70 -19.53 -2.00 0.40
CA LEU A 70 -18.53 -2.30 1.41
C LEU A 70 -18.43 -1.23 2.51
N THR A 71 -18.99 -0.04 2.28
CA THR A 71 -19.11 1.02 3.29
C THR A 71 -20.34 0.85 4.17
N ALA A 72 -21.28 -0.01 3.80
CA ALA A 72 -22.55 -0.16 4.50
C ALA A 72 -22.39 -0.85 5.87
N PRO A 73 -23.24 -0.53 6.86
CA PRO A 73 -23.24 -1.18 8.16
C PRO A 73 -23.34 -2.72 8.09
N ALA A 74 -24.04 -3.25 7.08
CA ALA A 74 -24.17 -4.69 6.87
C ALA A 74 -22.81 -5.37 6.68
N THR A 75 -21.96 -4.85 5.79
CA THR A 75 -20.59 -5.37 5.58
C THR A 75 -19.70 -5.12 6.79
N ARG A 76 -19.79 -3.94 7.40
CA ARG A 76 -18.99 -3.59 8.58
C ARG A 76 -19.18 -4.54 9.75
N LYS A 77 -20.42 -4.97 10.00
CA LYS A 77 -20.78 -5.90 11.08
C LYS A 77 -20.28 -7.33 10.85
N GLN A 78 -19.89 -7.69 9.63
CA GLN A 78 -19.30 -9.00 9.36
C GLN A 78 -17.93 -9.12 10.03
N SER A 79 -17.57 -10.32 10.48
CA SER A 79 -16.24 -10.58 11.03
C SER A 79 -15.18 -10.59 9.92
N ASP A 80 -13.92 -10.30 10.29
CA ASP A 80 -12.79 -10.39 9.36
C ASP A 80 -12.67 -11.79 8.74
N ARG A 81 -12.93 -12.84 9.52
CA ARG A 81 -12.96 -14.22 9.02
C ARG A 81 -14.00 -14.38 7.92
N ALA A 82 -15.22 -13.88 8.11
CA ALA A 82 -16.29 -14.00 7.11
C ALA A 82 -15.95 -13.24 5.81
N LEU A 83 -15.35 -12.06 5.93
CA LEU A 83 -14.92 -11.27 4.77
C LEU A 83 -13.74 -11.92 4.07
N LEU A 84 -12.73 -12.43 4.79
CA LEU A 84 -11.62 -13.18 4.22
C LEU A 84 -12.11 -14.42 3.48
N THR A 85 -13.02 -15.20 4.07
CA THR A 85 -13.62 -16.36 3.39
C THR A 85 -14.35 -15.92 2.12
N THR A 86 -15.07 -14.79 2.14
CA THR A 86 -15.74 -14.26 0.94
C THR A 86 -14.76 -13.85 -0.15
N ILE A 87 -13.64 -13.20 0.19
CA ILE A 87 -12.61 -12.84 -0.79
C ILE A 87 -11.93 -14.10 -1.33
N HIS A 88 -11.62 -15.05 -0.46
CA HIS A 88 -10.90 -16.27 -0.84
C HIS A 88 -11.75 -17.18 -1.73
N GLU A 89 -12.96 -17.52 -1.29
CA GLU A 89 -13.84 -18.49 -1.98
C GLU A 89 -14.75 -17.84 -3.03
N GLY A 90 -14.92 -16.52 -3.01
CA GLY A 90 -15.90 -15.84 -3.85
C GLY A 90 -17.34 -16.10 -3.40
N LYS A 91 -18.30 -15.65 -4.23
CA LYS A 91 -19.75 -15.80 -4.08
C LYS A 91 -20.37 -15.86 -5.49
N PRO A 92 -21.66 -16.20 -5.66
CA PRO A 92 -22.33 -15.99 -6.96
C PRO A 92 -22.06 -14.57 -7.47
N ASN A 93 -21.60 -14.44 -8.73
CA ASN A 93 -21.18 -13.19 -9.38
C ASN A 93 -19.96 -12.47 -8.77
N MET A 94 -19.22 -13.11 -7.87
CA MET A 94 -17.92 -12.64 -7.37
C MET A 94 -16.88 -13.77 -7.52
N PRO A 95 -15.82 -13.59 -8.31
CA PRO A 95 -14.83 -14.63 -8.52
C PRO A 95 -14.12 -15.02 -7.22
N SER A 96 -13.68 -16.28 -7.14
CA SER A 96 -12.74 -16.72 -6.12
C SER A 96 -11.36 -16.14 -6.40
N TRP A 97 -10.66 -15.67 -5.36
CA TRP A 97 -9.29 -15.19 -5.45
C TRP A 97 -8.25 -16.17 -4.90
N LYS A 98 -8.69 -17.34 -4.43
CA LYS A 98 -7.84 -18.44 -3.96
C LYS A 98 -6.88 -18.86 -5.06
N GLY A 99 -5.58 -18.86 -4.76
CA GLY A 99 -4.52 -19.23 -5.71
C GLY A 99 -4.22 -18.17 -6.78
N LEU A 100 -5.05 -17.14 -6.94
CA LEU A 100 -4.81 -16.00 -7.83
C LEU A 100 -4.14 -14.83 -7.09
N LEU A 101 -4.53 -14.62 -5.83
CA LEU A 101 -3.90 -13.67 -4.92
C LEU A 101 -3.19 -14.43 -3.81
N SER A 102 -2.07 -13.86 -3.33
CA SER A 102 -1.41 -14.39 -2.15
C SER A 102 -2.27 -14.16 -0.90
N GLU A 103 -2.17 -15.04 0.10
CA GLU A 103 -2.82 -14.85 1.41
C GLU A 103 -2.52 -13.50 2.03
N ARG A 104 -1.31 -12.99 1.78
CA ARG A 104 -0.89 -11.67 2.26
C ARG A 104 -1.63 -10.54 1.53
N ASP A 105 -1.78 -10.63 0.22
CA ASP A 105 -2.53 -9.64 -0.55
C ASP A 105 -4.02 -9.67 -0.21
N ILE A 106 -4.61 -10.85 0.02
CA ILE A 106 -6.00 -10.97 0.48
C ILE A 106 -6.19 -10.26 1.83
N LYS A 107 -5.27 -10.46 2.79
CA LYS A 107 -5.29 -9.75 4.07
C LYS A 107 -5.11 -8.24 3.91
N HIS A 108 -4.23 -7.81 3.01
CA HIS A 108 -4.06 -6.38 2.71
C HIS A 108 -5.32 -5.76 2.10
N VAL A 109 -6.02 -6.48 1.19
CA VAL A 109 -7.31 -6.04 0.64
C VAL A 109 -8.34 -5.89 1.75
N LEU A 110 -8.45 -6.86 2.66
CA LEU A 110 -9.34 -6.74 3.81
C LEU A 110 -9.00 -5.50 4.66
N ALA A 111 -7.72 -5.27 4.96
CA ALA A 111 -7.29 -4.09 5.70
C ALA A 111 -7.70 -2.79 4.99
N TYR A 112 -7.59 -2.73 3.66
CA TYR A 112 -8.07 -1.60 2.89
C TYR A 112 -9.61 -1.45 2.95
N ILE A 113 -10.37 -2.54 2.82
CA ILE A 113 -11.84 -2.52 2.96
C ILE A 113 -12.26 -1.95 4.32
N ARG A 114 -11.57 -2.34 5.39
CA ARG A 114 -11.79 -1.81 6.75
C ARG A 114 -11.44 -0.33 6.91
N SER A 115 -10.63 0.23 6.01
CA SER A 115 -10.25 1.64 6.01
C SER A 115 -11.19 2.55 5.21
N LEU A 116 -12.16 1.97 4.49
CA LEU A 116 -13.11 2.75 3.69
C LEU A 116 -13.98 3.67 4.59
N PRO A 117 -14.41 4.84 4.07
CA PRO A 117 -15.30 5.71 4.82
C PRO A 117 -16.61 5.00 5.15
N HIS A 118 -17.23 5.35 6.27
CA HIS A 118 -18.41 4.70 6.82
C HIS A 118 -19.47 5.71 7.21
#